data_AF-A0A8T4PCC2-F1
#
_entry.id   AF-A0A8T4PCC2-F1
#
_cell.length_a   1.000
_cell.length_b   1.000
_cell.length_c   1.000
_cell.angle_alpha   90.00
_cell.angle_beta   90.00
_cell.angle_gamma   90.00
#
_symmetry.space_group_name_H-M   'P 1'
#
loop_
_entity.id
_entity.type
_entity.pdbx_description
1 polymer ?
#
loop_
_entity_poly.entity_id
_entity_poly.type
_entity_poly.pdbx_seq_one_letter_code
_entity_poly.pdbx_strand_id
1 'polypeptide(L)'
;MLNKGKLFFIFSILILMVYPVLALECGDTITGNTIMAEDLNCTNATSTLALRVRDGAILDCANYKIIRDDVHQSSVGIWASEGSTIQNCIIRGFKTGITLASQDTNKNNNILNNTIIGTFGVDDLAGISIYNEGAENNKIINNDISGFSADWWSAGIKIYLGAKNNLIKGNILHSNLKGINIIDSRENIITENIIISNINGIRIDPGNHNSATNNLAYNNYFENNSAFNAQDSNGGNFWNITKTLGTNIIGGPYLGGNYWNSYDWNGYKGEDLDSIDGIGDTELPYNAYGSFPIGEGDYLPLIYIEVQDSDNDGVTDSEDKCPNTEEGQIVYGCSCEQILSLKQGNNNGELKKGCSKGTIDVFTKKIGWARGLF
;
A
#
# COMPACT_ATOMS: atom_id res chain seq x y z
N MET A 1 -5.08 -49.87 -32.35
CA MET A 1 -5.92 -49.00 -31.50
C MET A 1 -5.02 -47.94 -30.87
N LEU A 2 -5.06 -46.71 -31.36
CA LEU A 2 -4.72 -45.49 -30.61
C LEU A 2 -5.05 -44.25 -31.46
N ASN A 3 -5.48 -43.22 -30.76
CA ASN A 3 -6.49 -42.24 -31.16
C ASN A 3 -5.93 -41.11 -32.04
N LYS A 4 -6.65 -40.71 -33.09
CA LYS A 4 -6.41 -39.44 -33.80
C LYS A 4 -6.98 -38.30 -32.95
N GLY A 5 -6.16 -37.71 -32.10
CA GLY A 5 -6.48 -36.47 -31.38
C GLY A 5 -6.50 -35.29 -32.33
N LYS A 6 -7.70 -34.74 -32.59
CA LYS A 6 -7.87 -33.41 -33.20
C LYS A 6 -7.38 -32.38 -32.19
N LEU A 7 -6.28 -31.71 -32.52
CA LEU A 7 -5.79 -30.54 -31.79
C LEU A 7 -6.72 -29.37 -32.13
N PHE A 8 -7.68 -29.08 -31.25
CA PHE A 8 -8.45 -27.84 -31.30
C PHE A 8 -7.56 -26.70 -30.77
N PHE A 9 -7.05 -25.87 -31.68
CA PHE A 9 -6.53 -24.57 -31.30
C PHE A 9 -7.72 -23.69 -30.90
N ILE A 10 -7.91 -23.49 -29.60
CA ILE A 10 -8.72 -22.39 -29.09
C ILE A 10 -7.90 -21.13 -29.35
N PHE A 11 -8.18 -20.45 -30.46
CA PHE A 11 -7.83 -19.03 -30.57
C PHE A 11 -8.65 -18.31 -29.52
N SER A 12 -8.02 -17.96 -28.39
CA SER A 12 -8.57 -16.96 -27.49
C SER A 12 -8.56 -15.66 -28.28
N ILE A 13 -9.70 -15.32 -28.87
CA ILE A 13 -9.91 -14.03 -29.51
C ILE A 13 -9.81 -13.00 -28.38
N LEU A 14 -8.64 -12.38 -28.24
CA LEU A 14 -8.50 -11.15 -27.50
C LEU A 14 -9.32 -10.12 -28.29
N ILE A 15 -10.58 -9.97 -27.91
CA ILE A 15 -11.40 -8.86 -28.39
C ILE A 15 -10.68 -7.62 -27.88
N LEU A 16 -9.92 -6.94 -28.75
CA LEU A 16 -9.53 -5.56 -28.50
C LEU A 16 -10.85 -4.80 -28.34
N MET A 17 -11.24 -4.53 -27.10
CA MET A 17 -12.29 -3.57 -26.82
C MET A 17 -11.80 -2.24 -27.39
N VAL A 18 -12.39 -1.83 -28.51
CA VAL A 18 -12.11 -0.52 -29.09
C VAL A 18 -12.91 0.48 -28.27
N TYR A 19 -12.25 1.13 -27.32
CA TYR A 19 -12.83 2.22 -26.57
C TYR A 19 -12.94 3.45 -27.48
N PRO A 20 -14.09 4.13 -27.57
CA PRO A 20 -14.16 5.43 -28.22
C PRO A 20 -13.20 6.40 -27.52
N VAL A 21 -12.32 7.00 -28.31
CA VAL A 21 -11.48 8.13 -27.91
C VAL A 21 -12.33 9.38 -28.13
N LEU A 22 -12.64 10.09 -27.05
CA LEU A 22 -13.54 11.25 -27.08
C LEU A 22 -12.83 12.49 -26.54
N ALA A 23 -13.06 13.62 -27.20
CA ALA A 23 -12.87 14.93 -26.60
C ALA A 23 -14.05 15.14 -25.64
N LEU A 24 -13.74 15.42 -24.37
CA LEU A 24 -14.72 15.61 -23.31
C LEU A 24 -14.84 17.10 -22.97
N GLU A 25 -16.01 17.51 -22.52
CA GLU A 25 -16.27 18.84 -21.99
C GLU A 25 -16.64 18.78 -20.49
N CYS A 26 -16.39 19.87 -19.78
CA CYS A 26 -16.71 19.94 -18.34
C CYS A 26 -18.22 19.90 -18.12
N GLY A 27 -18.67 18.92 -17.34
CA GLY A 27 -20.08 18.62 -17.11
C GLY A 27 -20.57 17.38 -17.87
N ASP A 28 -19.73 16.78 -18.72
CA ASP A 28 -20.10 15.59 -19.48
C ASP A 28 -20.46 14.40 -18.59
N THR A 29 -21.36 13.58 -19.11
CA THR A 29 -21.77 12.31 -18.49
C THR A 29 -21.35 11.14 -19.36
N ILE A 30 -20.50 10.29 -18.79
CA ILE A 30 -19.96 9.09 -19.39
C ILE A 30 -20.78 7.88 -18.89
N THR A 31 -21.44 7.20 -19.83
CA THR A 31 -22.24 5.99 -19.58
C THR A 31 -21.67 4.76 -20.31
N GLY A 32 -20.49 4.91 -20.90
CA GLY A 32 -19.82 3.85 -21.64
C GLY A 32 -18.31 4.00 -21.54
N ASN A 33 -17.63 2.88 -21.74
CA ASN A 33 -16.18 2.77 -21.84
C ASN A 33 -15.58 3.90 -22.69
N THR A 34 -14.73 4.74 -22.10
CA THR A 34 -14.17 5.95 -22.72
C THR A 34 -12.69 6.09 -22.40
N ILE A 35 -11.89 6.45 -23.42
CA ILE A 35 -10.50 6.87 -23.25
C ILE A 35 -10.40 8.37 -23.54
N MET A 36 -9.78 9.14 -22.65
CA MET A 36 -9.52 10.56 -22.90
C MET A 36 -8.51 10.76 -24.04
N ALA A 37 -8.75 11.78 -24.86
CA ALA A 37 -7.88 12.14 -25.98
C ALA A 37 -6.90 13.28 -25.67
N GLU A 38 -7.22 14.10 -24.66
CA GLU A 38 -6.52 15.34 -24.33
C GLU A 38 -6.81 15.80 -22.88
N ASP A 39 -6.03 16.76 -22.39
CA ASP A 39 -6.27 17.38 -21.08
C ASP A 39 -7.62 18.13 -21.06
N LEU A 40 -8.42 17.88 -20.02
CA LEU A 40 -9.67 18.58 -19.76
C LEU A 40 -9.45 19.75 -18.79
N ASN A 41 -9.62 20.97 -19.28
CA ASN A 41 -9.48 22.18 -18.47
C ASN A 41 -10.86 22.77 -18.11
N CYS A 42 -11.23 22.69 -16.84
CA CYS A 42 -12.47 23.25 -16.28
C CYS A 42 -12.30 24.60 -15.61
N THR A 43 -11.19 25.29 -15.87
CA THR A 43 -10.94 26.61 -15.29
C THR A 43 -11.99 27.62 -15.78
N ASN A 44 -12.65 28.30 -14.85
CA ASN A 44 -13.78 29.21 -15.10
C ASN A 44 -15.03 28.54 -15.70
N ALA A 45 -15.10 27.21 -15.73
CA ALA A 45 -16.30 26.52 -16.17
C ALA A 45 -17.46 26.79 -15.20
N THR A 46 -18.66 27.01 -15.75
CA THR A 46 -19.89 27.22 -14.97
C THR A 46 -20.33 25.98 -14.21
N SER A 47 -20.06 24.79 -14.77
CA SER A 47 -20.27 23.52 -14.08
C SER A 47 -19.29 23.39 -12.91
N THR A 48 -19.78 22.95 -11.75
CA THR A 48 -18.93 22.62 -10.60
C THR A 48 -18.31 21.22 -10.73
N LEU A 49 -18.88 20.38 -11.61
CA LEU A 49 -18.44 19.02 -11.88
C LEU A 49 -17.64 18.96 -13.18
N ALA A 50 -16.47 18.33 -13.19
CA ALA A 50 -15.75 18.08 -14.45
C ALA A 50 -16.39 16.94 -15.22
N LEU A 51 -16.52 15.75 -14.63
CA LEU A 51 -17.09 14.57 -15.31
C LEU A 51 -17.98 13.75 -14.38
N ARG A 52 -19.07 13.22 -14.92
CA ARG A 52 -19.86 12.17 -14.28
C ARG A 52 -19.61 10.84 -14.98
N VAL A 53 -19.23 9.79 -14.24
CA VAL A 53 -19.10 8.42 -14.73
C VAL A 53 -20.16 7.57 -14.04
N ARG A 54 -20.97 6.86 -14.81
CA ARG A 54 -22.09 6.05 -14.27
C ARG A 54 -22.40 4.85 -15.15
N ASP A 55 -23.41 4.09 -14.76
CA ASP A 55 -23.92 2.92 -15.49
C ASP A 55 -22.83 1.86 -15.72
N GLY A 56 -21.90 1.71 -14.76
CA GLY A 56 -20.79 0.77 -14.85
C GLY A 56 -19.70 1.17 -15.86
N ALA A 57 -19.68 2.43 -16.31
CA ALA A 57 -18.73 2.88 -17.32
C ALA A 57 -17.28 2.89 -16.82
N ILE A 58 -16.35 2.68 -17.75
CA ILE A 58 -14.92 2.85 -17.52
C ILE A 58 -14.48 4.18 -18.14
N LEU A 59 -13.90 5.06 -17.32
CA LEU A 59 -13.12 6.20 -17.76
C LEU A 59 -11.63 5.89 -17.56
N ASP A 60 -10.90 5.76 -18.65
CA ASP A 60 -9.44 5.73 -18.64
C ASP A 60 -8.92 7.07 -19.17
N CYS A 61 -8.28 7.84 -18.30
CA CYS A 61 -7.75 9.13 -18.68
C CYS A 61 -6.44 9.03 -19.48
N ALA A 62 -5.82 7.84 -19.59
CA ALA A 62 -4.55 7.65 -20.29
C ALA A 62 -3.44 8.64 -19.86
N ASN A 63 -3.42 8.99 -18.57
CA ASN A 63 -2.57 10.01 -17.93
C ASN A 63 -2.81 11.46 -18.36
N TYR A 64 -3.88 11.74 -19.12
CA TYR A 64 -4.35 13.09 -19.34
C TYR A 64 -4.90 13.70 -18.06
N LYS A 65 -4.85 15.03 -18.01
CA LYS A 65 -5.17 15.82 -16.83
C LYS A 65 -6.62 16.28 -16.85
N ILE A 66 -7.24 16.32 -15.68
CA ILE A 66 -8.49 17.03 -15.43
C ILE A 66 -8.16 18.13 -14.44
N ILE A 67 -8.24 19.39 -14.87
CA ILE A 67 -7.68 20.53 -14.13
C ILE A 67 -8.74 21.59 -13.89
N ARG A 68 -8.70 22.20 -12.71
CA ARG A 68 -9.37 23.46 -12.40
C ARG A 68 -8.42 24.40 -11.66
N ASP A 69 -8.13 25.57 -12.24
CA ASP A 69 -7.22 26.54 -11.61
C ASP A 69 -7.94 27.70 -10.88
N ASP A 70 -9.27 27.79 -11.01
CA ASP A 70 -10.10 28.71 -10.23
C ASP A 70 -10.53 28.12 -8.88
N VAL A 71 -10.65 28.98 -7.87
CA VAL A 71 -11.12 28.60 -6.53
C VAL A 71 -12.63 28.39 -6.57
N HIS A 72 -13.06 27.14 -6.44
CA HIS A 72 -14.47 26.78 -6.46
C HIS A 72 -14.86 25.86 -5.29
N GLN A 73 -15.62 26.41 -4.33
CA GLN A 73 -15.95 25.80 -3.03
C GLN A 73 -16.82 24.53 -3.06
N SER A 74 -17.34 24.17 -4.23
CA SER A 74 -18.16 22.96 -4.42
C SER A 74 -17.73 22.15 -5.63
N SER A 75 -16.47 22.32 -6.07
CA SER A 75 -15.97 21.66 -7.27
C SER A 75 -15.66 20.19 -7.04
N VAL A 76 -16.03 19.37 -8.02
CA VAL A 76 -15.76 17.93 -8.04
C VAL A 76 -15.07 17.61 -9.35
N GLY A 77 -13.94 16.91 -9.30
CA GLY A 77 -13.26 16.42 -10.50
C GLY A 77 -14.13 15.36 -11.17
N ILE A 78 -14.23 14.20 -10.54
CA ILE A 78 -15.05 13.11 -11.08
C ILE A 78 -16.09 12.65 -10.06
N TRP A 79 -17.32 12.54 -10.52
CA TRP A 79 -18.40 11.89 -9.78
C TRP A 79 -18.64 10.52 -10.36
N ALA A 80 -18.45 9.47 -9.56
CA ALA A 80 -18.67 8.09 -9.99
C ALA A 80 -19.90 7.48 -9.30
N SER A 81 -20.76 6.83 -10.10
CA SER A 81 -21.91 6.03 -9.65
C SER A 81 -21.63 4.53 -9.83
N GLU A 82 -22.51 3.67 -9.30
CA GLU A 82 -22.38 2.20 -9.26
C GLU A 82 -21.60 1.54 -10.41
N GLY A 83 -20.65 0.69 -10.05
CA GLY A 83 -19.89 -0.17 -10.96
C GLY A 83 -18.85 0.57 -11.81
N SER A 84 -18.71 1.88 -11.65
CA SER A 84 -17.82 2.68 -12.49
C SER A 84 -16.36 2.40 -12.19
N THR A 85 -15.51 2.50 -13.21
CA THR A 85 -14.06 2.43 -13.07
C THR A 85 -13.44 3.73 -13.55
N ILE A 86 -12.56 4.31 -12.74
CA ILE A 86 -11.84 5.55 -13.02
C ILE A 86 -10.37 5.24 -12.86
N GLN A 87 -9.61 5.39 -13.95
CA GLN A 87 -8.21 5.01 -13.94
C GLN A 87 -7.28 5.93 -14.72
N ASN A 88 -6.02 5.94 -14.28
CA ASN A 88 -4.91 6.64 -14.93
C ASN A 88 -5.19 8.15 -15.14
N CYS A 89 -5.95 8.78 -14.24
CA CYS A 89 -6.27 10.20 -14.30
C CYS A 89 -5.32 11.03 -13.46
N ILE A 90 -4.92 12.20 -13.96
CA ILE A 90 -4.24 13.22 -13.18
C ILE A 90 -5.25 14.33 -12.85
N ILE A 91 -5.75 14.35 -11.62
CA ILE A 91 -6.83 15.25 -11.20
C ILE A 91 -6.26 16.32 -10.28
N ARG A 92 -6.47 17.60 -10.62
CA ARG A 92 -5.90 18.74 -9.88
C ARG A 92 -6.93 19.84 -9.71
N GLY A 93 -6.92 20.49 -8.56
CA GLY A 93 -7.56 21.80 -8.42
C GLY A 93 -9.02 21.78 -7.98
N PHE A 94 -9.57 20.60 -7.73
CA PHE A 94 -10.95 20.43 -7.27
C PHE A 94 -11.01 20.35 -5.75
N LYS A 95 -12.11 20.84 -5.15
CA LYS A 95 -12.37 20.63 -3.72
C LYS A 95 -12.42 19.14 -3.39
N THR A 96 -13.11 18.38 -4.24
CA THR A 96 -13.09 16.92 -4.21
C THR A 96 -12.52 16.36 -5.51
N GLY A 97 -11.44 15.59 -5.44
CA GLY A 97 -10.85 14.97 -6.64
C GLY A 97 -11.83 13.98 -7.27
N ILE A 98 -12.17 12.92 -6.54
CA ILE A 98 -13.15 11.90 -6.95
C ILE A 98 -14.16 11.69 -5.81
N THR A 99 -15.45 11.62 -6.14
CA THR A 99 -16.51 11.37 -5.15
C THR A 99 -17.37 10.16 -5.54
N LEU A 100 -17.67 9.32 -4.54
CA LEU A 100 -18.58 8.19 -4.60
C LEU A 100 -19.80 8.54 -3.73
N ALA A 101 -20.84 9.11 -4.35
CA ALA A 101 -21.78 10.05 -3.74
C ALA A 101 -23.24 9.89 -4.22
N SER A 102 -24.25 10.06 -3.34
CA SER A 102 -25.68 9.74 -3.61
C SER A 102 -26.31 10.59 -4.74
N GLN A 103 -27.05 10.03 -5.71
CA GLN A 103 -28.38 9.39 -5.59
C GLN A 103 -28.47 7.91 -6.01
N ASP A 104 -27.37 7.32 -6.47
CA ASP A 104 -27.30 5.91 -6.85
C ASP A 104 -26.67 5.08 -5.72
N THR A 105 -26.91 3.77 -5.70
CA THR A 105 -26.18 2.83 -4.84
C THR A 105 -24.71 2.83 -5.26
N ASN A 106 -23.83 3.56 -4.57
CA ASN A 106 -22.41 3.68 -4.95
C ASN A 106 -21.61 2.42 -4.57
N LYS A 107 -21.88 1.33 -5.29
CA LYS A 107 -21.30 0.03 -5.03
C LYS A 107 -20.32 -0.37 -6.11
N ASN A 108 -19.35 -1.20 -5.74
CA ASN A 108 -18.49 -1.91 -6.69
C ASN A 108 -17.68 -0.97 -7.62
N ASN A 109 -17.41 0.26 -7.21
CA ASN A 109 -16.57 1.18 -8.00
C ASN A 109 -15.10 0.84 -7.85
N ASN A 110 -14.31 1.11 -8.90
CA ASN A 110 -12.86 0.92 -8.90
C ASN A 110 -12.16 2.24 -9.23
N ILE A 111 -11.36 2.75 -8.29
CA ILE A 111 -10.54 3.95 -8.45
C ILE A 111 -9.09 3.49 -8.48
N LEU A 112 -8.47 3.47 -9.67
CA LEU A 112 -7.23 2.74 -9.92
C LEU A 112 -6.13 3.65 -10.51
N ASN A 113 -4.93 3.65 -9.93
CA ASN A 113 -3.76 4.29 -10.56
C ASN A 113 -3.95 5.79 -10.90
N ASN A 114 -4.72 6.54 -10.11
CA ASN A 114 -4.91 7.97 -10.34
C ASN A 114 -3.92 8.79 -9.50
N THR A 115 -3.49 9.93 -10.04
CA THR A 115 -2.76 10.95 -9.28
C THR A 115 -3.73 12.08 -8.97
N ILE A 116 -3.97 12.36 -7.70
CA ILE A 116 -4.96 13.33 -7.25
C ILE A 116 -4.27 14.37 -6.36
N ILE A 117 -4.29 15.62 -6.80
CA ILE A 117 -3.54 16.72 -6.18
C ILE A 117 -4.50 17.80 -5.73
N GLY A 118 -4.50 18.06 -4.43
CA GLY A 118 -5.30 19.10 -3.79
C GLY A 118 -4.90 20.50 -4.21
N THR A 119 -5.72 21.46 -3.84
CA THR A 119 -5.50 22.90 -4.06
C THR A 119 -5.54 23.66 -2.75
N PHE A 120 -4.93 24.84 -2.71
CA PHE A 120 -4.95 25.69 -1.53
C PHE A 120 -6.16 26.63 -1.54
N GLY A 121 -6.69 26.95 -0.37
CA GLY A 121 -7.68 28.04 -0.20
C GLY A 121 -9.15 27.65 -0.32
N VAL A 122 -9.50 26.37 -0.21
CA VAL A 122 -10.88 25.90 -0.03
C VAL A 122 -10.96 24.97 1.18
N ASP A 123 -12.10 24.99 1.86
CA ASP A 123 -12.34 24.19 3.08
C ASP A 123 -12.91 22.80 2.73
N ASP A 124 -12.71 21.84 3.64
CA ASP A 124 -13.24 20.48 3.60
C ASP A 124 -12.80 19.68 2.35
N LEU A 125 -11.49 19.71 2.11
CA LEU A 125 -10.83 19.08 0.96
C LEU A 125 -10.82 17.55 1.03
N ALA A 126 -11.12 16.87 -0.08
CA ALA A 126 -11.02 15.41 -0.18
C ALA A 126 -10.37 14.96 -1.50
N GLY A 127 -9.32 14.15 -1.45
CA GLY A 127 -8.79 13.54 -2.67
C GLY A 127 -9.79 12.56 -3.25
N ILE A 128 -10.18 11.57 -2.44
CA ILE A 128 -11.28 10.66 -2.72
C ILE A 128 -12.25 10.67 -1.55
N SER A 129 -13.54 10.80 -1.86
CA SER A 129 -14.63 10.78 -0.90
C SER A 129 -15.54 9.58 -1.13
N ILE A 130 -15.77 8.76 -0.10
CA ILE A 130 -16.79 7.70 -0.06
C ILE A 130 -17.79 8.04 1.04
N TYR A 131 -19.08 8.15 0.72
CA TYR A 131 -20.06 8.46 1.75
C TYR A 131 -21.45 7.85 1.60
N ASN A 132 -22.10 7.67 2.75
CA ASN A 132 -23.40 7.02 2.99
C ASN A 132 -23.35 5.49 3.15
N GLU A 133 -24.35 4.95 3.84
CA GLU A 133 -24.58 3.52 4.05
C GLU A 133 -24.66 2.68 2.77
N GLY A 134 -25.06 3.29 1.65
CA GLY A 134 -25.13 2.63 0.35
C GLY A 134 -23.79 2.46 -0.35
N ALA A 135 -22.72 3.10 0.16
CA ALA A 135 -21.39 3.03 -0.42
C ALA A 135 -20.63 1.80 0.08
N GLU A 136 -20.71 0.73 -0.71
CA GLU A 136 -20.22 -0.60 -0.34
C GLU A 136 -19.33 -1.23 -1.41
N ASN A 137 -18.34 -2.02 -1.02
CA ASN A 137 -17.51 -2.81 -1.95
C ASN A 137 -16.74 -1.97 -2.98
N ASN A 138 -16.44 -0.71 -2.67
CA ASN A 138 -15.61 0.13 -3.53
C ASN A 138 -14.13 -0.17 -3.29
N LYS A 139 -13.33 -0.06 -4.34
CA LYS A 139 -11.88 -0.32 -4.32
C LYS A 139 -11.13 0.94 -4.70
N ILE A 140 -10.28 1.41 -3.80
CA ILE A 140 -9.34 2.50 -4.04
C ILE A 140 -7.94 1.87 -4.05
N ILE A 141 -7.37 1.71 -5.24
CA ILE A 141 -6.14 0.93 -5.42
C ILE A 141 -5.08 1.71 -6.17
N ASN A 142 -3.85 1.72 -5.63
CA ASN A 142 -2.66 2.27 -6.28
C ASN A 142 -2.76 3.74 -6.70
N ASN A 143 -3.53 4.55 -5.98
CA ASN A 143 -3.62 5.98 -6.23
C ASN A 143 -2.53 6.73 -5.47
N ASP A 144 -2.07 7.83 -6.05
CA ASP A 144 -1.16 8.79 -5.42
C ASP A 144 -1.94 10.06 -5.08
N ILE A 145 -2.08 10.38 -3.79
CA ILE A 145 -2.97 11.43 -3.30
C ILE A 145 -2.26 12.36 -2.33
N SER A 146 -2.24 13.66 -2.68
CA SER A 146 -1.53 14.67 -1.89
C SER A 146 -2.15 16.06 -1.92
N GLY A 147 -1.79 16.87 -0.93
CA GLY A 147 -2.16 18.30 -0.88
C GLY A 147 -3.56 18.59 -0.33
N PHE A 148 -4.22 17.63 0.32
CA PHE A 148 -5.54 17.83 0.95
C PHE A 148 -5.37 18.19 2.44
N SER A 149 -4.91 19.42 2.70
CA SER A 149 -4.47 19.86 4.04
C SER A 149 -5.05 21.20 4.52
N ALA A 150 -6.20 21.64 3.99
CA ALA A 150 -6.72 22.98 4.25
C ALA A 150 -7.27 23.18 5.67
N ASP A 151 -8.01 22.20 6.19
CA ASP A 151 -8.71 22.32 7.46
C ASP A 151 -8.93 20.98 8.14
N TRP A 152 -9.52 21.01 9.33
CA TRP A 152 -9.75 19.82 10.16
C TRP A 152 -10.56 18.71 9.49
N TRP A 153 -11.35 18.98 8.46
CA TRP A 153 -12.08 17.95 7.73
C TRP A 153 -11.35 17.45 6.50
N SER A 154 -10.21 18.04 6.16
CA SER A 154 -9.46 17.67 4.98
C SER A 154 -8.80 16.28 5.11
N ALA A 155 -8.83 15.50 4.04
CA ALA A 155 -8.19 14.18 3.98
C ALA A 155 -7.81 13.78 2.55
N GLY A 156 -6.77 12.96 2.39
CA GLY A 156 -6.47 12.31 1.11
C GLY A 156 -7.62 11.38 0.71
N ILE A 157 -7.97 10.44 1.59
CA ILE A 157 -9.16 9.58 1.45
C ILE A 157 -10.09 9.82 2.65
N LYS A 158 -11.36 10.10 2.38
CA LYS A 158 -12.40 10.25 3.41
C LYS A 158 -13.49 9.19 3.21
N ILE A 159 -13.81 8.46 4.27
CA ILE A 159 -14.88 7.45 4.32
C ILE A 159 -15.83 7.82 5.44
N TYR A 160 -17.09 8.13 5.14
CA TYR A 160 -18.00 8.66 6.16
C TYR A 160 -19.48 8.29 6.00
N LEU A 161 -20.24 8.47 7.09
CA LEU A 161 -21.71 8.28 7.15
C LEU A 161 -22.18 6.86 6.82
N GLY A 162 -21.57 5.85 7.44
CA GLY A 162 -22.02 4.46 7.37
C GLY A 162 -21.49 3.67 6.17
N ALA A 163 -20.56 4.24 5.40
CA ALA A 163 -19.88 3.51 4.33
C ALA A 163 -19.17 2.27 4.88
N LYS A 164 -19.23 1.15 4.15
CA LYS A 164 -18.74 -0.13 4.67
C LYS A 164 -18.20 -1.07 3.60
N ASN A 165 -17.40 -2.05 4.01
CA ASN A 165 -16.85 -3.07 3.10
C ASN A 165 -16.05 -2.48 1.93
N ASN A 166 -15.40 -1.32 2.12
CA ASN A 166 -14.54 -0.73 1.10
C ASN A 166 -13.08 -1.16 1.31
N LEU A 167 -12.34 -1.29 0.21
CA LEU A 167 -10.93 -1.67 0.20
C LEU A 167 -10.07 -0.49 -0.22
N ILE A 168 -9.11 -0.13 0.62
CA ILE A 168 -8.08 0.89 0.36
C ILE A 168 -6.74 0.17 0.34
N LYS A 169 -6.18 -0.03 -0.86
CA LYS A 169 -4.99 -0.88 -1.03
C LYS A 169 -3.91 -0.27 -1.92
N GLY A 170 -2.64 -0.36 -1.54
CA GLY A 170 -1.53 0.00 -2.44
C GLY A 170 -1.40 1.50 -2.72
N ASN A 171 -2.12 2.38 -2.01
CA ASN A 171 -2.11 3.82 -2.29
C ASN A 171 -0.89 4.50 -1.62
N ILE A 172 -0.42 5.57 -2.24
CA ILE A 172 0.57 6.49 -1.67
C ILE A 172 -0.18 7.74 -1.22
N LEU A 173 -0.19 8.00 0.08
CA LEU A 173 -0.94 9.10 0.70
C LEU A 173 0.03 10.00 1.43
N HIS A 174 0.27 11.20 0.89
CA HIS A 174 1.29 12.08 1.45
C HIS A 174 0.92 13.55 1.46
N SER A 175 1.47 14.31 2.41
CA SER A 175 1.26 15.76 2.50
C SER A 175 -0.23 16.15 2.62
N ASN A 176 -1.04 15.35 3.30
CA ASN A 176 -2.44 15.63 3.61
C ASN A 176 -2.63 15.96 5.09
N LEU A 177 -3.77 16.52 5.48
CA LEU A 177 -4.09 16.64 6.91
C LEU A 177 -4.31 15.25 7.53
N LYS A 178 -5.20 14.46 6.95
CA LYS A 178 -5.29 13.02 7.21
C LYS A 178 -4.92 12.29 5.93
N GLY A 179 -4.06 11.28 5.98
CA GLY A 179 -3.88 10.37 4.86
C GLY A 179 -5.22 9.69 4.55
N ILE A 180 -5.75 8.98 5.55
CA ILE A 180 -7.09 8.36 5.51
C ILE A 180 -7.87 8.79 6.74
N ASN A 181 -9.12 9.23 6.54
CA ASN A 181 -10.05 9.55 7.60
C ASN A 181 -11.30 8.69 7.49
N ILE A 182 -11.60 7.91 8.52
CA ILE A 182 -12.79 7.05 8.63
C ILE A 182 -13.68 7.62 9.72
N ILE A 183 -14.90 8.02 9.36
CA ILE A 183 -15.85 8.64 10.28
C ILE A 183 -17.14 7.82 10.23
N ASP A 184 -17.59 7.30 11.37
CA ASP A 184 -18.90 6.64 11.45
C ASP A 184 -19.09 5.52 10.39
N SER A 185 -18.04 4.76 10.11
CA SER A 185 -17.96 3.83 8.97
C SER A 185 -17.24 2.56 9.41
N ARG A 186 -17.65 1.41 8.87
CA ARG A 186 -17.31 0.09 9.44
C ARG A 186 -16.87 -0.92 8.41
N GLU A 187 -16.20 -1.98 8.84
CA GLU A 187 -15.89 -3.13 7.98
C GLU A 187 -15.03 -2.74 6.75
N ASN A 188 -14.28 -1.63 6.80
CA ASN A 188 -13.37 -1.24 5.72
C ASN A 188 -11.98 -1.85 5.94
N ILE A 189 -11.29 -2.18 4.85
CA ILE A 189 -9.96 -2.78 4.88
C ILE A 189 -8.94 -1.79 4.32
N ILE A 190 -7.90 -1.48 5.10
CA ILE A 190 -6.78 -0.63 4.72
C ILE A 190 -5.50 -1.47 4.74
N THR A 191 -4.91 -1.73 3.58
CA THR A 191 -3.71 -2.59 3.51
C THR A 191 -2.74 -2.21 2.41
N GLU A 192 -1.44 -2.47 2.59
CA GLU A 192 -0.41 -2.18 1.59
C GLU A 192 -0.31 -0.70 1.19
N ASN A 193 -0.77 0.24 2.02
CA ASN A 193 -0.66 1.67 1.72
C ASN A 193 0.63 2.26 2.29
N ILE A 194 1.23 3.21 1.57
CA ILE A 194 2.35 4.04 2.03
C ILE A 194 1.77 5.37 2.48
N ILE A 195 1.80 5.64 3.78
CA ILE A 195 1.12 6.78 4.42
C ILE A 195 2.17 7.63 5.12
N ILE A 196 2.63 8.68 4.44
CA ILE A 196 3.84 9.41 4.83
C ILE A 196 3.65 10.92 4.85
N SER A 197 4.32 11.63 5.76
CA SER A 197 4.35 13.10 5.77
C SER A 197 2.95 13.76 5.78
N ASN A 198 1.95 13.11 6.36
CA ASN A 198 0.66 13.72 6.66
C ASN A 198 0.68 14.33 8.06
N ILE A 199 -0.33 15.10 8.46
CA ILE A 199 -0.45 15.45 9.88
C ILE A 199 -0.88 14.22 10.69
N ASN A 200 -1.93 13.53 10.24
CA ASN A 200 -2.30 12.20 10.72
C ASN A 200 -2.22 11.18 9.59
N GLY A 201 -1.71 9.97 9.86
CA GLY A 201 -1.70 8.89 8.88
C GLY A 201 -3.11 8.34 8.66
N ILE A 202 -3.56 7.44 9.54
CA ILE A 202 -4.97 7.00 9.62
C ILE A 202 -5.63 7.62 10.84
N ARG A 203 -6.84 8.16 10.67
CA ARG A 203 -7.69 8.59 11.77
C ARG A 203 -9.04 7.90 11.68
N ILE A 204 -9.48 7.31 12.79
CA ILE A 204 -10.80 6.71 12.95
C ILE A 204 -11.56 7.48 14.02
N ASP A 205 -12.61 8.18 13.61
CA ASP A 205 -13.50 8.96 14.47
C ASP A 205 -14.88 8.29 14.55
N PRO A 206 -15.50 8.21 15.75
CA PRO A 206 -16.81 7.59 15.93
C PRO A 206 -17.95 8.26 15.15
N GLY A 207 -17.80 9.55 14.83
CA GLY A 207 -18.85 10.38 14.25
C GLY A 207 -20.12 10.44 15.13
N ASN A 208 -21.27 10.70 14.50
CA ASN A 208 -22.52 10.95 15.24
C ASN A 208 -23.23 9.68 15.71
N HIS A 209 -22.97 8.54 15.06
CA HIS A 209 -23.61 7.26 15.41
C HIS A 209 -22.68 6.30 16.14
N ASN A 210 -21.49 6.77 16.56
CA ASN A 210 -20.49 5.96 17.30
C ASN A 210 -20.19 4.61 16.63
N SER A 211 -20.28 4.54 15.30
CA SER A 211 -20.28 3.28 14.55
C SER A 211 -19.01 3.04 13.73
N ALA A 212 -17.90 3.71 14.08
CA ALA A 212 -16.61 3.51 13.43
C ALA A 212 -15.86 2.29 13.98
N THR A 213 -16.37 1.09 13.69
CA THR A 213 -15.87 -0.18 14.24
C THR A 213 -15.62 -1.23 13.15
N ASN A 214 -14.91 -2.29 13.51
CA ASN A 214 -14.55 -3.40 12.63
C ASN A 214 -13.79 -2.99 11.36
N ASN A 215 -13.14 -1.83 11.35
CA ASN A 215 -12.19 -1.52 10.29
C ASN A 215 -10.89 -2.28 10.56
N LEU A 216 -10.23 -2.76 9.51
CA LEU A 216 -9.01 -3.56 9.60
C LEU A 216 -7.88 -2.86 8.84
N ALA A 217 -6.85 -2.43 9.57
CA ALA A 217 -5.63 -1.86 9.01
C ALA A 217 -4.44 -2.78 9.25
N TYR A 218 -3.84 -3.35 8.20
CA TYR A 218 -2.67 -4.23 8.32
C TYR A 218 -1.77 -4.10 7.10
N ASN A 219 -0.48 -4.42 7.25
CA ASN A 219 0.52 -4.36 6.20
C ASN A 219 0.64 -2.98 5.54
N ASN A 220 0.44 -1.90 6.30
CA ASN A 220 0.67 -0.53 5.83
C ASN A 220 2.03 -0.01 6.31
N TYR A 221 2.59 0.95 5.58
CA TYR A 221 3.83 1.64 5.91
C TYR A 221 3.52 3.06 6.39
N PHE A 222 3.81 3.35 7.65
CA PHE A 222 3.66 4.68 8.23
C PHE A 222 5.01 5.33 8.46
N GLU A 223 5.18 6.57 8.00
CA GLU A 223 6.40 7.33 8.26
C GLU A 223 6.18 8.84 8.35
N ASN A 224 6.75 9.47 9.38
CA ASN A 224 6.82 10.94 9.51
C ASN A 224 5.46 11.64 9.45
N ASN A 225 4.40 11.04 9.99
CA ASN A 225 3.13 11.72 10.15
C ASN A 225 3.18 12.59 11.43
N SER A 226 3.09 13.91 11.27
CA SER A 226 3.63 14.87 12.25
C SER A 226 2.87 14.94 13.58
N ALA A 227 1.59 14.55 13.62
CA ALA A 227 0.83 14.42 14.85
C ALA A 227 0.77 12.96 15.30
N PHE A 228 0.17 12.08 14.48
CA PHE A 228 0.06 10.66 14.79
C PHE A 228 0.11 9.81 13.51
N ASN A 229 0.86 8.71 13.53
CA ASN A 229 0.79 7.69 12.46
C ASN A 229 -0.61 7.07 12.37
N ALA A 230 -1.23 6.80 13.52
CA ALA A 230 -2.62 6.39 13.61
C ALA A 230 -3.28 6.94 14.87
N GLN A 231 -4.60 7.18 14.78
CA GLN A 231 -5.45 7.55 15.90
C GLN A 231 -6.78 6.81 15.79
N ASP A 232 -7.18 6.13 16.87
CA ASP A 232 -8.45 5.45 17.00
C ASP A 232 -9.11 5.89 18.32
N SER A 233 -10.12 6.75 18.21
CA SER A 233 -10.68 7.41 19.40
C SER A 233 -11.76 6.61 20.12
N ASN A 234 -12.27 5.53 19.51
CA ASN A 234 -13.45 4.81 20.00
C ASN A 234 -13.24 3.30 20.15
N GLY A 235 -12.15 2.78 19.57
CA GLY A 235 -11.81 1.37 19.63
C GLY A 235 -12.72 0.49 18.79
N GLY A 236 -12.52 -0.82 18.93
CA GLY A 236 -13.23 -1.83 18.16
C GLY A 236 -12.77 -1.91 16.71
N ASN A 237 -11.58 -1.42 16.40
CA ASN A 237 -10.91 -1.62 15.11
C ASN A 237 -9.68 -2.51 15.29
N PHE A 238 -9.22 -3.10 14.18
CA PHE A 238 -8.14 -4.08 14.18
C PHE A 238 -6.93 -3.51 13.44
N TRP A 239 -5.75 -3.67 14.03
CA TRP A 239 -4.50 -3.14 13.49
C TRP A 239 -3.51 -4.23 13.07
N ASN A 240 -3.95 -5.48 13.05
CA ASN A 240 -3.18 -6.62 12.57
C ASN A 240 -4.11 -7.77 12.16
N ILE A 241 -3.58 -8.70 11.37
CA ILE A 241 -4.17 -10.01 11.11
C ILE A 241 -3.43 -11.08 11.93
N THR A 242 -3.85 -12.35 11.84
CA THR A 242 -3.04 -13.47 12.35
C THR A 242 -1.75 -13.58 11.53
N LYS A 243 -0.60 -13.84 12.19
CA LYS A 243 0.69 -14.08 11.53
C LYS A 243 0.53 -15.08 10.40
N THR A 244 0.81 -14.62 9.18
CA THR A 244 0.56 -15.38 7.94
C THR A 244 1.80 -15.32 7.08
N LEU A 245 2.24 -16.46 6.53
CA LEU A 245 3.38 -16.50 5.61
C LEU A 245 3.06 -15.67 4.36
N GLY A 246 3.94 -14.73 4.02
CA GLY A 246 3.77 -13.83 2.87
C GLY A 246 4.63 -12.58 3.02
N THR A 247 5.15 -12.08 1.90
CA THR A 247 6.01 -10.89 1.89
C THR A 247 5.22 -9.65 2.31
N ASN A 248 5.68 -8.98 3.36
CA ASN A 248 5.07 -7.76 3.88
C ASN A 248 5.61 -6.48 3.21
N ILE A 249 5.04 -5.33 3.57
CA ILE A 249 5.28 -4.01 2.96
C ILE A 249 6.74 -3.53 3.10
N ILE A 250 7.48 -4.06 4.07
CA ILE A 250 8.91 -3.77 4.28
C ILE A 250 9.83 -4.91 3.81
N GLY A 251 9.28 -5.89 3.10
CA GLY A 251 10.03 -7.01 2.50
C GLY A 251 10.26 -8.21 3.40
N GLY A 252 9.75 -8.20 4.64
CA GLY A 252 9.85 -9.33 5.57
C GLY A 252 8.97 -10.53 5.17
N PRO A 253 9.20 -11.73 5.74
CA PRO A 253 8.62 -12.99 5.27
C PRO A 253 7.18 -13.27 5.76
N TYR A 254 6.68 -12.52 6.75
CA TYR A 254 5.35 -12.70 7.32
C TYR A 254 4.51 -11.43 7.28
N LEU A 255 3.23 -11.59 6.96
CA LEU A 255 2.18 -10.61 7.21
C LEU A 255 1.74 -10.70 8.68
N GLY A 256 1.43 -9.55 9.25
CA GLY A 256 0.93 -9.43 10.62
C GLY A 256 0.21 -8.09 10.79
N GLY A 257 0.89 -7.14 11.41
CA GLY A 257 0.46 -5.78 11.64
C GLY A 257 0.98 -4.81 10.59
N ASN A 258 1.32 -3.60 11.03
CA ASN A 258 1.80 -2.51 10.21
C ASN A 258 3.24 -2.13 10.57
N TYR A 259 3.91 -1.42 9.67
CA TYR A 259 5.21 -0.82 9.95
C TYR A 259 5.04 0.62 10.44
N TRP A 260 5.65 0.94 11.57
CA TRP A 260 5.45 2.20 12.30
C TRP A 260 6.75 2.97 12.47
N ASN A 261 7.14 3.79 11.50
CA ASN A 261 8.35 4.60 11.59
C ASN A 261 8.02 6.07 11.91
N SER A 262 8.85 6.71 12.72
CA SER A 262 8.82 8.16 12.95
C SER A 262 10.13 8.60 13.59
N TYR A 263 10.65 9.76 13.19
CA TYR A 263 11.84 10.35 13.84
C TYR A 263 11.57 10.82 15.28
N ASP A 264 10.30 11.09 15.62
CA ASP A 264 9.89 11.52 16.96
C ASP A 264 9.27 10.36 17.76
N TRP A 265 8.87 10.62 19.00
CA TRP A 265 8.35 9.69 20.01
C TRP A 265 7.04 8.94 19.63
N ASN A 266 6.72 8.80 18.34
CA ASN A 266 5.47 8.26 17.79
C ASN A 266 5.68 7.08 16.81
N GLY A 267 6.90 6.52 16.72
CA GLY A 267 7.22 5.29 15.98
C GLY A 267 7.36 4.07 16.89
N TYR A 268 7.18 2.85 16.37
CA TYR A 268 7.39 1.62 17.14
C TYR A 268 8.88 1.40 17.39
N LYS A 269 9.25 1.08 18.63
CA LYS A 269 10.64 0.87 19.06
C LYS A 269 10.88 -0.52 19.64
N GLY A 270 9.92 -1.43 19.45
CA GLY A 270 10.06 -2.78 19.97
C GLY A 270 11.08 -3.62 19.21
N GLU A 271 11.34 -4.80 19.74
CA GLU A 271 12.39 -5.73 19.35
C GLU A 271 11.75 -7.05 18.89
N ASP A 272 12.39 -7.75 17.96
CA ASP A 272 12.10 -9.15 17.61
C ASP A 272 12.96 -10.02 18.52
N LEU A 273 12.30 -10.68 19.49
CA LEU A 273 12.94 -11.47 20.54
C LEU A 273 12.83 -12.97 20.27
N ASP A 274 12.09 -13.38 19.24
CA ASP A 274 11.83 -14.77 18.92
C ASP A 274 12.68 -15.30 17.75
N SER A 275 12.09 -16.13 16.91
CA SER A 275 12.62 -16.81 15.74
C SER A 275 13.22 -15.94 14.61
N ILE A 276 13.46 -14.64 14.82
CA ILE A 276 13.88 -13.67 13.80
C ILE A 276 12.90 -13.72 12.62
N ASP A 277 11.64 -13.42 12.89
CA ASP A 277 10.55 -13.52 11.94
C ASP A 277 10.16 -12.15 11.31
N GLY A 278 10.74 -11.05 11.79
CA GLY A 278 10.44 -9.69 11.36
C GLY A 278 9.15 -9.11 11.95
N ILE A 279 8.66 -9.67 13.05
CA ILE A 279 7.54 -9.19 13.85
C ILE A 279 8.07 -8.75 15.23
N GLY A 280 7.62 -7.60 15.71
CA GLY A 280 7.99 -7.11 17.03
C GLY A 280 7.24 -7.81 18.16
N ASP A 281 7.98 -8.19 19.21
CA ASP A 281 7.50 -8.94 20.38
C ASP A 281 7.27 -8.08 21.63
N THR A 282 7.74 -6.84 21.61
CA THR A 282 7.68 -5.92 22.75
C THR A 282 6.77 -4.71 22.48
N GLU A 283 6.45 -3.94 23.52
CA GLU A 283 5.52 -2.79 23.42
C GLU A 283 4.13 -3.14 22.86
N LEU A 284 3.64 -4.36 23.13
CA LEU A 284 2.39 -4.89 22.61
C LEU A 284 1.18 -4.69 23.55
N PRO A 285 -0.02 -4.41 23.00
CA PRO A 285 -0.21 -3.94 21.63
C PRO A 285 0.42 -2.55 21.44
N TYR A 286 1.04 -2.33 20.29
CA TYR A 286 1.51 -1.00 19.95
C TYR A 286 0.29 -0.10 19.76
N ASN A 287 0.15 0.87 20.68
CA ASN A 287 -1.08 1.64 20.85
C ASN A 287 -0.97 3.09 20.35
N ALA A 288 0.01 3.36 19.47
CA ALA A 288 0.32 4.70 18.98
C ALA A 288 0.41 5.73 20.12
N TYR A 289 1.11 5.36 21.20
CA TYR A 289 1.35 6.19 22.39
C TYR A 289 0.08 6.65 23.10
N GLY A 290 -0.89 5.74 23.24
CA GLY A 290 -2.18 6.00 23.89
C GLY A 290 -3.19 6.71 22.99
N SER A 291 -2.91 6.78 21.68
CA SER A 291 -3.88 7.26 20.69
C SER A 291 -4.95 6.22 20.35
N PHE A 292 -4.81 5.01 20.89
CA PHE A 292 -5.82 3.94 20.89
C PHE A 292 -6.32 3.67 22.32
N PRO A 293 -7.51 3.06 22.49
CA PRO A 293 -7.99 2.66 23.81
C PRO A 293 -7.07 1.65 24.50
N ILE A 294 -7.19 1.58 25.83
CA ILE A 294 -6.38 0.67 26.65
C ILE A 294 -6.64 -0.78 26.22
N GLY A 295 -5.57 -1.51 25.89
CA GLY A 295 -5.64 -2.91 25.46
C GLY A 295 -5.94 -3.09 23.97
N GLU A 296 -5.96 -2.01 23.19
CA GLU A 296 -6.13 -2.04 21.74
C GLU A 296 -4.85 -1.60 21.02
N GLY A 297 -4.73 -2.01 19.76
CA GLY A 297 -3.63 -1.63 18.88
C GLY A 297 -3.09 -2.77 18.06
N ASP A 298 -1.85 -2.59 17.61
CA ASP A 298 -1.16 -3.54 16.74
C ASP A 298 -0.42 -4.58 17.58
N TYR A 299 -0.84 -5.84 17.49
CA TYR A 299 -0.22 -6.95 18.22
C TYR A 299 0.89 -7.64 17.44
N LEU A 300 1.10 -7.30 16.16
CA LEU A 300 2.14 -7.90 15.32
C LEU A 300 2.85 -6.81 14.48
N PRO A 301 3.34 -5.72 15.10
CA PRO A 301 4.01 -4.64 14.40
C PRO A 301 5.17 -5.20 13.58
N LEU A 302 5.33 -4.71 12.36
CA LEU A 302 6.40 -5.12 11.47
C LEU A 302 7.68 -4.37 11.87
N ILE A 303 8.82 -5.06 11.85
CA ILE A 303 10.13 -4.43 11.97
C ILE A 303 11.06 -4.92 10.87
N TYR A 304 12.06 -4.11 10.51
CA TYR A 304 13.11 -4.62 9.64
C TYR A 304 13.85 -5.73 10.37
N ILE A 305 14.07 -6.84 9.67
CA ILE A 305 15.00 -7.85 10.16
C ILE A 305 16.37 -7.21 10.11
N GLU A 306 16.91 -6.84 11.26
CA GLU A 306 18.33 -6.56 11.39
C GLU A 306 19.05 -7.90 11.23
N VAL A 307 19.32 -8.25 9.98
CA VAL A 307 20.18 -9.39 9.67
C VAL A 307 21.60 -8.96 10.01
N GLN A 308 22.02 -9.31 11.22
CA GLN A 308 23.38 -9.13 11.68
C GLN A 308 24.33 -9.87 10.72
N ASP A 309 25.35 -9.18 10.24
CA ASP A 309 26.47 -9.69 9.46
C ASP A 309 27.73 -9.15 10.15
N SER A 310 28.29 -9.96 11.04
CA SER A 310 29.34 -9.54 11.99
C SER A 310 30.68 -9.28 11.30
N ASP A 311 30.93 -9.83 10.11
CA ASP A 311 32.18 -9.67 9.35
C ASP A 311 32.01 -8.93 8.01
N ASN A 312 30.77 -8.51 7.68
CA ASN A 312 30.40 -7.74 6.50
C ASN A 312 30.79 -8.43 5.19
N ASP A 313 30.71 -9.76 5.15
CA ASP A 313 31.02 -10.55 3.96
C ASP A 313 29.83 -10.69 2.99
N GLY A 314 28.66 -10.21 3.38
CA GLY A 314 27.42 -10.26 2.61
C GLY A 314 26.59 -11.51 2.88
N VAL A 315 26.92 -12.29 3.91
CA VAL A 315 26.13 -13.40 4.45
C VAL A 315 25.77 -13.12 5.90
N THR A 316 24.50 -13.25 6.23
CA THR A 316 23.99 -12.95 7.58
C THR A 316 24.54 -13.97 8.58
N ASP A 317 24.81 -13.58 9.83
CA ASP A 317 25.37 -14.44 10.90
C ASP A 317 24.61 -15.77 11.06
N SER A 318 23.29 -15.75 10.81
CA SER A 318 22.44 -16.93 10.90
C SER A 318 22.68 -17.94 9.76
N GLU A 319 22.99 -17.44 8.57
CA GLU A 319 23.29 -18.21 7.37
C GLU A 319 24.80 -18.44 7.19
N ASP A 320 25.61 -17.62 7.85
CA ASP A 320 27.06 -17.68 7.83
C ASP A 320 27.52 -18.97 8.54
N LYS A 321 28.51 -19.59 7.94
CA LYS A 321 29.13 -20.81 8.44
C LYS A 321 30.61 -20.58 8.70
N CYS A 322 31.19 -19.46 8.27
CA CYS A 322 32.59 -19.14 8.43
C CYS A 322 32.76 -17.69 8.91
N PRO A 323 32.58 -17.43 10.22
CA PRO A 323 32.73 -16.08 10.77
C PRO A 323 34.16 -15.55 10.61
N ASN A 324 34.28 -14.22 10.48
CA ASN A 324 35.50 -13.45 10.20
C ASN A 324 36.04 -13.63 8.77
N THR A 325 35.15 -13.79 7.79
CA THR A 325 35.51 -13.60 6.38
C THR A 325 35.96 -12.16 6.16
N GLU A 326 36.98 -11.95 5.32
CA GLU A 326 37.42 -10.60 5.00
C GLU A 326 36.38 -9.87 4.14
N GLU A 327 36.07 -8.63 4.52
CA GLU A 327 35.14 -7.75 3.81
C GLU A 327 35.47 -7.65 2.31
N GLY A 328 34.45 -7.74 1.46
CA GLY A 328 34.56 -7.57 0.00
C GLY A 328 35.00 -8.81 -0.77
N GLN A 329 35.21 -9.95 -0.09
CA GLN A 329 35.40 -11.23 -0.77
C GLN A 329 34.06 -11.72 -1.36
N ILE A 330 34.08 -12.25 -2.58
CA ILE A 330 32.89 -12.89 -3.16
C ILE A 330 32.72 -14.23 -2.47
N VAL A 331 31.79 -14.30 -1.52
CA VAL A 331 31.55 -15.48 -0.70
C VAL A 331 30.11 -15.99 -0.84
N TYR A 332 29.91 -17.23 -0.41
CA TYR A 332 28.60 -17.83 -0.22
C TYR A 332 28.53 -18.44 1.20
N GLY A 333 28.99 -17.66 2.19
CA GLY A 333 29.09 -17.99 3.62
C GLY A 333 30.46 -18.50 4.08
N CYS A 334 31.42 -18.63 3.17
CA CYS A 334 32.83 -18.89 3.45
C CYS A 334 33.68 -18.47 2.24
N SER A 335 34.89 -17.96 2.46
CA SER A 335 35.91 -17.80 1.42
C SER A 335 36.59 -19.11 1.03
N CYS A 336 37.25 -19.14 -0.13
CA CYS A 336 38.08 -20.28 -0.53
C CYS A 336 39.19 -20.59 0.49
N GLU A 337 39.78 -19.56 1.11
CA GLU A 337 40.89 -19.71 2.03
C GLU A 337 40.42 -20.27 3.38
N GLN A 338 39.28 -19.81 3.90
CA GLN A 338 38.65 -20.39 5.10
C GLN A 338 38.25 -21.85 4.88
N ILE A 339 37.71 -22.21 3.72
CA ILE A 339 37.40 -23.62 3.41
C ILE A 339 38.67 -24.47 3.40
N LEU A 340 39.77 -23.96 2.85
CA LEU A 340 41.05 -24.67 2.80
C LEU A 340 41.75 -24.73 4.16
N SER A 341 41.54 -23.77 5.05
CA SER A 341 42.06 -23.82 6.42
C SER A 341 41.29 -24.83 7.29
N LEU A 342 39.98 -24.96 7.08
CA LEU A 342 39.15 -25.99 7.71
C LEU A 342 39.45 -27.39 7.16
N LYS A 343 39.75 -27.49 5.85
CA LYS A 343 40.14 -28.74 5.19
C LYS A 343 41.61 -29.06 5.48
N GLN A 344 41.87 -29.91 6.48
CA GLN A 344 43.23 -30.40 6.73
C GLN A 344 43.81 -31.14 5.51
N GLY A 345 44.65 -30.42 4.75
CA GLY A 345 45.61 -30.98 3.81
C GLY A 345 45.12 -31.31 2.40
N ASN A 346 44.61 -30.34 1.61
CA ASN A 346 45.04 -30.17 0.20
C ASN A 346 44.28 -29.08 -0.56
N ASN A 347 45.02 -28.07 -1.03
CA ASN A 347 44.66 -27.23 -2.17
C ASN A 347 45.01 -28.00 -3.47
N ASN A 348 44.02 -28.71 -4.03
CA ASN A 348 44.04 -29.38 -5.33
C ASN A 348 43.74 -28.42 -6.51
N GLY A 349 44.06 -27.14 -6.36
CA GLY A 349 43.87 -26.10 -7.38
C GLY A 349 42.59 -25.27 -7.21
N GLU A 350 41.90 -25.37 -6.08
CA GLU A 350 40.69 -24.61 -5.74
C GLU A 350 40.96 -23.10 -5.75
N LEU A 351 42.09 -22.62 -5.21
CA LEU A 351 42.46 -21.18 -5.28
C LEU A 351 42.73 -20.70 -6.71
N LYS A 352 43.22 -21.59 -7.59
CA LYS A 352 43.60 -21.24 -8.97
C LYS A 352 42.41 -21.29 -9.94
N LYS A 353 41.41 -22.13 -9.66
CA LYS A 353 40.25 -22.37 -10.54
C LYS A 353 38.96 -21.72 -10.05
N GLY A 354 38.97 -21.16 -8.84
CA GLY A 354 37.84 -20.49 -8.20
C GLY A 354 36.92 -21.46 -7.44
N CYS A 355 36.45 -21.07 -6.26
CA CYS A 355 35.37 -21.76 -5.56
C CYS A 355 34.04 -21.25 -6.11
N SER A 356 33.35 -22.08 -6.88
CA SER A 356 32.01 -21.77 -7.36
C SER A 356 30.96 -22.10 -6.29
N LYS A 357 29.77 -21.50 -6.38
CA LYS A 357 28.60 -21.85 -5.54
C LYS A 357 28.37 -23.36 -5.43
N GLY A 358 28.48 -24.09 -6.55
CA GLY A 358 28.33 -25.55 -6.57
C GLY A 358 29.45 -26.33 -5.87
N THR A 359 30.64 -25.74 -5.74
CA THR A 359 31.76 -26.32 -4.98
C THR A 359 31.47 -26.26 -3.49
N ILE A 360 30.95 -25.13 -3.01
CA ILE A 360 30.56 -24.89 -1.61
C ILE A 360 29.41 -25.81 -1.19
N ASP A 361 28.36 -25.92 -2.01
CA ASP A 361 27.23 -26.85 -1.80
C ASP A 361 27.69 -28.31 -1.65
N VAL A 362 28.71 -28.72 -2.41
CA VAL A 362 29.28 -30.06 -2.34
C VAL A 362 30.06 -30.25 -1.04
N PHE A 363 30.82 -29.25 -0.59
CA PHE A 363 31.57 -29.31 0.66
C PHE A 363 30.66 -29.38 1.90
N THR A 364 29.61 -28.57 1.94
CA THR A 364 28.66 -28.54 3.07
C THR A 364 27.75 -29.77 3.12
N LYS A 365 27.34 -30.32 1.97
CA LYS A 365 26.39 -31.46 1.93
C LYS A 365 27.04 -32.85 1.93
N LYS A 366 28.24 -33.03 1.34
CA LYS A 366 28.78 -34.39 1.08
C LYS A 366 29.73 -34.95 2.11
N ILE A 367 30.28 -34.16 3.03
CA ILE A 367 31.42 -34.65 3.80
C ILE A 367 31.21 -34.50 5.31
N GLY A 368 31.00 -35.63 5.98
CA GLY A 368 30.66 -35.73 7.40
C GLY A 368 31.72 -35.25 8.41
N TRP A 369 32.86 -34.70 7.98
CA TRP A 369 33.85 -34.07 8.89
C TRP A 369 33.42 -32.68 9.35
N ALA A 370 32.61 -31.98 8.54
CA ALA A 370 31.99 -30.70 8.88
C ALA A 370 30.96 -30.81 10.03
N ARG A 371 30.36 -31.99 10.26
CA ARG A 371 29.32 -32.19 11.29
C ARG A 371 29.78 -31.97 12.74
N GLY A 372 31.09 -31.86 12.99
CA GLY A 372 31.64 -31.57 14.32
C GLY A 372 32.48 -30.28 14.37
N LEU A 373 32.46 -29.48 13.31
CA LEU A 373 33.19 -28.21 13.20
C LEU A 373 32.25 -26.99 13.12
N PHE A 374 30.94 -27.23 12.98
CA PHE A 374 29.87 -26.24 12.96
C PHE A 374 28.85 -26.56 14.06
#